data_AF-A0A1R4K0Z3-F1
#
_entry.id   AF-A0A1R4K0Z3-F1
#
_cell.length_a   1.000
_cell.length_b   1.000
_cell.length_c   1.000
_cell.angle_alpha   90.00
_cell.angle_beta   90.00
_cell.angle_gamma   90.00
#
_symmetry.space_group_name_H-M   'P 1'
#
loop_
_entity.id
_entity.type
_entity.pdbx_description
1 polymer ?
#
loop_
_entity_poly.entity_id
_entity_poly.type
_entity_poly.pdbx_seq_one_letter_code
_entity_poly.pdbx_strand_id
1 'polypeptide(L)' 'MTAELKEKIMGIDDKISNEAEDLKGKGKEAVGDATDDKGLQAEGKMDQAKAGVKKAVEDVKDSLD' A
#
# COMPACT_ATOMS: atom_id res chain seq x y z
N MET A 1 -20.22 12.85 19.21
CA MET A 1 -19.61 13.80 18.24
C MET A 1 -18.09 13.67 18.14
N THR A 2 -17.30 13.82 19.22
CA THR A 2 -15.82 13.73 19.15
C THR A 2 -15.28 12.33 18.86
N ALA A 3 -15.99 11.27 19.25
CA ALA A 3 -15.61 9.88 18.96
C ALA A 3 -15.86 9.50 17.49
N GLU A 4 -17.04 9.81 16.94
CA GLU A 4 -17.35 9.57 15.52
C GLU A 4 -16.44 10.34 14.56
N LEU A 5 -16.04 11.58 14.92
CA LEU A 5 -15.11 12.35 14.09
C LEU A 5 -13.72 11.72 14.09
N LYS A 6 -13.25 11.21 15.24
CA LYS A 6 -11.97 10.49 15.34
C LYS A 6 -12.00 9.15 14.61
N GLU A 7 -13.11 8.41 14.69
CA GLU A 7 -13.28 7.14 14.00
C GLU A 7 -13.34 7.33 12.48
N LYS A 8 -14.01 8.39 12.02
CA LYS A 8 -14.07 8.75 10.61
C LYS A 8 -12.72 9.24 10.06
N ILE A 9 -11.93 9.96 10.87
CA ILE A 9 -10.55 10.34 10.53
C ILE A 9 -9.67 9.09 10.45
N MET A 10 -9.64 8.22 11.47
CA MET A 10 -8.87 6.96 11.43
C MET A 10 -9.25 6.08 10.23
N GLY A 11 -10.55 5.91 9.93
CA GLY A 11 -10.99 5.14 8.77
C GLY A 11 -10.70 5.81 7.42
N ILE A 12 -10.47 7.12 7.39
CA ILE A 12 -10.00 7.84 6.20
C ILE A 12 -8.48 7.73 6.08
N ASP A 13 -7.74 7.92 7.18
CA ASP A 13 -6.29 7.76 7.24
C ASP A 13 -5.86 6.35 6.85
N ASP A 14 -6.52 5.29 7.34
CA ASP A 14 -6.20 3.90 6.98
C ASP A 14 -6.41 3.63 5.48
N LYS A 15 -7.53 4.13 4.93
CA LYS A 15 -7.82 4.00 3.49
C LYS A 15 -6.84 4.80 2.65
N ILE A 16 -6.54 6.03 3.05
CA ILE A 16 -5.55 6.88 2.38
C ILE A 16 -4.16 6.25 2.49
N SER A 17 -3.79 5.68 3.62
CA SER A 17 -2.47 5.08 3.82
C SER A 17 -2.29 3.83 2.95
N ASN A 18 -3.29 2.95 2.89
CA ASN A 18 -3.26 1.80 1.98
C ASN A 18 -3.18 2.24 0.51
N GLU A 19 -3.98 3.22 0.12
CA GLU A 19 -3.99 3.71 -1.26
C GLU A 19 -2.72 4.52 -1.60
N ALA A 20 -2.12 5.20 -0.61
CA ALA A 20 -0.87 5.93 -0.74
C ALA A 20 0.33 4.99 -0.89
N GLU A 21 0.37 3.86 -0.19
CA GLU A 21 1.41 2.85 -0.41
C GLU A 21 1.31 2.23 -1.81
N ASP A 22 0.08 1.96 -2.29
CA ASP A 22 -0.19 1.46 -3.64
C ASP A 22 0.24 2.49 -4.70
N LEU A 23 -0.11 3.76 -4.50
CA LEU A 23 0.30 4.88 -5.34
C LEU A 23 1.80 5.13 -5.30
N LYS A 24 2.46 4.92 -4.16
CA LYS A 24 3.92 5.07 -4.01
C LYS A 24 4.65 3.98 -4.80
N GLY A 25 4.18 2.73 -4.73
CA GLY A 25 4.75 1.62 -5.52
C GLY A 25 4.58 1.85 -7.03
N LYS A 26 3.38 2.19 -7.47
CA LYS A 26 3.09 2.54 -8.87
C LYS A 26 3.84 3.80 -9.32
N GLY A 27 4.00 4.77 -8.43
CA GLY A 27 4.76 5.98 -8.64
C GLY A 27 6.24 5.70 -8.88
N LYS A 28 6.87 4.85 -8.04
CA LYS A 28 8.25 4.40 -8.26
C LYS A 28 8.40 3.67 -9.60
N GLU A 29 7.45 2.81 -9.96
CA GLU A 29 7.47 2.09 -11.24
C GLU A 29 7.33 3.04 -12.42
N ALA A 30 6.40 3.99 -12.37
CA ALA A 30 6.16 4.96 -13.43
C ALA A 30 7.32 5.95 -13.58
N VAL A 31 7.89 6.44 -12.47
CA VAL A 31 9.08 7.29 -12.51
C VAL A 31 10.28 6.51 -13.04
N GLY A 32 10.48 5.28 -12.58
CA GLY A 32 11.55 4.42 -13.09
C GLY A 32 11.43 4.12 -14.59
N ASP A 33 10.21 3.89 -15.08
CA ASP A 33 9.95 3.71 -16.52
C ASP A 33 10.24 5.01 -17.31
N ALA A 34 9.80 6.16 -16.77
CA ALA A 34 10.01 7.45 -17.41
C ALA A 34 11.47 7.94 -17.41
N THR A 35 12.27 7.54 -16.41
CA THR A 35 13.69 7.92 -16.28
C THR A 35 14.66 6.82 -16.70
N ASP A 36 14.17 5.70 -17.24
CA ASP A 36 14.98 4.51 -17.55
C ASP A 36 15.77 3.97 -16.33
N ASP A 37 15.26 4.22 -15.12
CA ASP A 37 15.85 3.78 -13.87
C ASP A 37 15.30 2.41 -13.47
N LYS A 38 16.09 1.38 -13.82
CA LYS A 38 15.79 -0.03 -13.50
C LYS A 38 15.70 -0.29 -11.99
N GLY A 39 16.36 0.52 -11.16
CA GLY A 39 16.29 0.40 -9.71
C GLY A 39 14.91 0.79 -9.19
N LEU A 40 14.38 1.93 -9.63
CA LEU A 40 13.04 2.40 -9.26
C LEU A 40 11.93 1.47 -9.77
N GLN A 41 12.05 0.93 -10.99
CA GLN A 41 11.12 -0.09 -11.48
C GLN A 41 11.16 -1.37 -10.63
N ALA A 42 12.36 -1.84 -10.27
CA ALA A 42 12.51 -3.04 -9.47
C ALA A 42 11.96 -2.84 -8.05
N GLU A 43 12.24 -1.70 -7.42
CA GLU A 43 11.68 -1.36 -6.11
C GLU A 43 10.15 -1.30 -6.13
N GLY A 44 9.55 -0.62 -7.12
CA GLY A 44 8.09 -0.54 -7.24
C GLY A 44 7.43 -1.92 -7.34
N LYS A 45 8.00 -2.81 -8.18
CA LYS A 45 7.53 -4.19 -8.32
C LYS A 45 7.74 -5.02 -7.06
N MET A 46 8.86 -4.83 -6.38
CA MET A 46 9.19 -5.58 -5.15
C MET A 46 8.30 -5.14 -3.98
N ASP A 47 7.99 -3.85 -3.86
CA ASP A 47 7.05 -3.30 -2.88
C ASP A 47 5.64 -3.86 -3.11
N GLN A 48 5.17 -3.90 -4.36
CA GLN A 48 3.87 -4.50 -4.73
C GLN A 48 3.81 -6.01 -4.39
N ALA A 49 4.87 -6.76 -4.70
CA ALA A 49 4.94 -8.19 -4.39
C ALA A 49 4.91 -8.45 -2.87
N LYS A 50 5.66 -7.66 -2.08
CA LYS A 50 5.65 -7.76 -0.62
C LYS A 50 4.29 -7.43 -0.02
N ALA A 51 3.62 -6.40 -0.53
CA ALA A 51 2.28 -6.03 -0.11
C ALA A 51 1.27 -7.15 -0.37
N GLY A 52 1.32 -7.77 -1.57
CA GLY A 52 0.47 -8.92 -1.91
C GLY A 52 0.70 -10.13 -1.00
N VAL A 53 1.96 -10.44 -0.69
CA VAL A 53 2.30 -11.52 0.25
C VAL A 53 1.81 -11.21 1.66
N LYS A 54 2.00 -9.98 2.16
CA LYS A 54 1.48 -9.58 3.48
C LYS A 54 -0.02 -9.73 3.56
N LYS A 55 -0.76 -9.22 2.56
CA LYS A 55 -2.21 -9.35 2.50
C LYS A 55 -2.66 -10.81 2.54
N ALA A 56 -2.06 -11.66 1.71
CA ALA A 56 -2.41 -13.09 1.70
C ALA A 56 -2.13 -13.78 3.05
N VAL A 57 -1.04 -13.40 3.74
CA VAL A 57 -0.73 -13.91 5.08
C VAL A 57 -1.73 -13.41 6.11
N GLU A 58 -2.09 -12.12 6.07
CA GLU A 58 -3.10 -11.54 6.95
C GLU A 58 -4.48 -12.14 6.71
N ASP A 59 -4.93 -12.28 5.47
CA ASP A 59 -6.22 -12.91 5.12
C ASP A 59 -6.30 -14.37 5.64
N VAL A 60 -5.21 -15.13 5.51
CA VAL A 60 -5.15 -16.51 6.04
C VAL A 60 -5.20 -16.51 7.57
N LYS A 61 -4.50 -15.56 8.22
CA LYS A 61 -4.51 -15.46 9.67
C LYS A 61 -5.88 -15.04 10.20
N ASP A 62 -6.51 -14.05 9.59
CA ASP A 62 -7.85 -13.55 9.94
C ASP A 62 -8.95 -14.60 9.69
N SER A 63 -8.72 -15.52 8.75
CA SER A 63 -9.60 -16.69 8.52
C SER A 63 -9.41 -17.82 9.53
N LEU A 64 -8.33 -17.79 10.30
CA LEU A 64 -7.97 -18.80 11.32
C LEU A 64 -8.23 -18.32 12.76
N ASP A 65 -8.36 -17.01 12.97
CA ASP A 65 -8.87 -16.38 14.20
C ASP A 65 -10.40 -16.50 14.31
#